data_AF-A0A0F6YIG5-F1
#
_entry.id   AF-A0A0F6YIG5-F1
#
_cell.length_a   1.000
_cell.length_b   1.000
_cell.length_c   1.000
_cell.angle_alpha   90.00
_cell.angle_beta   90.00
_cell.angle_gamma   90.00
#
_symmetry.space_group_name_H-M   'P 1'
#
loop_
_entity.id
_entity.type
_entity.pdbx_description
1 polymer ?
#
loop_
_entity_poly.entity_id
_entity_poly.type
_entity_poly.pdbx_seq_one_letter_code
_entity_poly.pdbx_strand_id
1 'polypeptide(L)'
;MVLGLTLGLAACGGDDGPPEGCDRWVDPGGDARANVQTMFEEAVDGDVLCFTPGTYEFDDGVTISDKADITIRGTGAEREDVLLNFAGMGTGNSGINASSMTNFTIANMRVVDAAANDVFITDSDFVTIRNVSAGWTDLRAPAEHGRYALYPVQSSHVIVEDSEAFGSVDAGIYVGQTDRCIVRNNVAHGNVAGIEIENSTNCEVHNNVARNNSAGILVFELPGLERQGSRTLVHHNEIVDNSEENFAPSDVGIIALVPPGIGLMILAANEVEAHDNTITGNVSTGVAVVSYVVPIALGAPVPDDAEYDFFPESIYLHDNTYSNNGQMPASAILLIPGSQDPPGSTVEDIVWDGMMREGMEAGDVLCIDDGGSYRMAVIDSDPTSTSDPPFAVQSTDRAPVTCTGMTIDPEF
;
A
#
# COMPACT_ATOMS: atom_id res chain seq x y z
N MET A 1 -46.97 -38.94 31.29
CA MET A 1 -45.62 -38.69 31.85
C MET A 1 -44.65 -38.99 30.73
N VAL A 2 -44.32 -37.97 29.92
CA VAL A 2 -43.44 -38.08 28.76
C VAL A 2 -42.05 -37.69 29.25
N LEU A 3 -41.12 -38.65 29.28
CA LEU A 3 -39.72 -38.39 29.56
C LEU A 3 -39.07 -37.87 28.26
N GLY A 4 -38.73 -36.58 28.25
CA GLY A 4 -37.85 -36.00 27.24
C GLY A 4 -36.41 -36.32 27.61
N LEU A 5 -35.71 -37.00 26.71
CA LEU A 5 -34.28 -37.28 26.81
C LEU A 5 -33.54 -36.20 26.02
N THR A 6 -33.02 -35.18 26.69
CA THR A 6 -32.08 -34.21 26.12
C THR A 6 -30.69 -34.83 26.06
N LEU A 7 -30.22 -35.12 24.85
CA LEU A 7 -28.81 -35.43 24.58
C LEU A 7 -28.04 -34.10 24.59
N GLY A 8 -27.19 -33.89 25.60
CA GLY A 8 -26.13 -32.89 25.55
C GLY A 8 -24.91 -33.49 24.88
N LEU A 9 -24.48 -32.91 23.76
CA LEU A 9 -23.16 -33.14 23.19
C LEU A 9 -22.14 -32.46 24.11
N ALA A 10 -21.27 -33.26 24.72
CA ALA A 10 -20.12 -32.77 25.48
C ALA A 10 -18.98 -32.49 24.49
N ALA A 11 -18.69 -31.20 24.26
CA ALA A 11 -17.39 -30.78 23.77
C ALA A 11 -16.43 -30.68 24.96
N CYS A 12 -15.29 -31.36 24.88
CA CYS A 12 -14.23 -31.26 25.86
C CYS A 12 -13.27 -30.14 25.44
N GLY A 13 -13.26 -29.03 26.18
CA GLY A 13 -12.29 -27.94 26.09
C GLY A 13 -12.66 -26.88 27.12
N GLY A 14 -11.66 -26.43 27.91
CA GLY A 14 -11.66 -25.30 28.87
C GLY A 14 -12.99 -24.82 29.48
N ASP A 15 -13.10 -24.86 30.82
CA ASP A 15 -14.23 -24.37 31.63
C ASP A 15 -14.33 -22.83 31.69
N ASP A 16 -13.78 -22.13 30.70
CA ASP A 16 -13.86 -20.68 30.58
C ASP A 16 -15.07 -20.34 29.71
N GLY A 17 -15.94 -19.46 30.20
CA GLY A 17 -17.12 -19.00 29.47
C GLY A 17 -16.75 -18.30 28.15
N PRO A 18 -17.74 -17.87 27.35
CA PRO A 18 -17.49 -17.12 26.12
C PRO A 18 -16.54 -15.95 26.40
N PRO A 19 -15.55 -15.69 25.53
CA PRO A 19 -14.67 -14.54 25.72
C PRO A 19 -15.51 -13.25 25.79
N GLU A 20 -15.11 -12.32 26.66
CA GLU A 20 -15.90 -11.13 26.94
C GLU A 20 -16.14 -10.30 25.66
N GLY A 21 -17.39 -9.94 25.39
CA GLY A 21 -17.78 -9.14 24.23
C GLY A 21 -17.68 -9.88 22.89
N CYS A 22 -17.86 -11.20 22.88
CA CYS A 22 -17.89 -12.02 21.68
C CYS A 22 -19.26 -12.66 21.52
N ASP A 23 -19.88 -12.52 20.34
CA ASP A 23 -21.11 -13.23 19.99
C ASP A 23 -20.80 -14.65 19.54
N ARG A 24 -19.64 -14.83 18.89
CA ARG A 24 -19.10 -16.12 18.45
C ARG A 24 -17.60 -16.16 18.66
N TRP A 25 -17.06 -17.34 18.90
CA TRP A 25 -15.62 -17.52 19.03
C TRP A 25 -15.15 -18.88 18.52
N VAL A 26 -13.87 -18.93 18.18
CA VAL A 26 -13.15 -20.14 17.82
C VAL A 26 -11.90 -20.27 18.66
N ASP A 27 -11.55 -21.49 19.03
CA ASP A 27 -10.30 -21.83 19.70
C ASP A 27 -9.28 -22.40 18.70
N PRO A 28 -7.96 -22.21 18.94
CA PRO A 28 -6.92 -22.76 18.09
C PRO A 28 -6.91 -24.29 18.09
N GLY A 29 -6.42 -24.87 17.01
CA GLY A 29 -6.32 -26.32 16.80
C GLY A 29 -7.55 -26.95 16.15
N GLY A 30 -7.55 -28.28 16.05
CA GLY A 30 -8.56 -29.00 15.27
C GLY A 30 -8.47 -28.66 13.78
N ASP A 31 -9.62 -28.63 13.10
CA ASP A 31 -9.74 -28.15 11.73
C ASP A 31 -10.04 -26.64 11.76
N ALA A 32 -8.98 -25.84 11.93
CA ALA A 32 -9.09 -24.38 12.10
C ALA A 32 -9.81 -23.72 10.92
N ARG A 33 -9.48 -24.13 9.69
CA ARG A 33 -10.13 -23.63 8.47
C ARG A 33 -11.63 -23.89 8.49
N ALA A 34 -12.07 -25.13 8.76
CA ALA A 34 -13.50 -25.44 8.80
C ALA A 34 -14.23 -24.72 9.95
N ASN A 35 -13.61 -24.61 11.13
CA ASN A 35 -14.20 -23.95 12.29
C ASN A 35 -14.40 -22.44 12.03
N VAL A 36 -13.38 -21.77 11.50
CA VAL A 36 -13.44 -20.34 11.16
C VAL A 36 -14.44 -20.08 10.04
N GLN A 37 -14.41 -20.89 8.98
CA GLN A 37 -15.36 -20.76 7.88
C GLN A 37 -16.80 -20.94 8.35
N THR A 38 -17.06 -21.92 9.24
CA THR A 38 -18.39 -22.11 9.84
C THR A 38 -18.80 -20.89 10.66
N MET A 39 -17.90 -20.33 11.48
CA MET A 39 -18.18 -19.11 12.24
C MET A 39 -18.54 -17.93 11.32
N PHE A 40 -17.85 -17.75 10.20
CA PHE A 40 -18.12 -16.68 9.23
C PHE A 40 -19.44 -16.89 8.48
N GLU A 41 -19.77 -18.13 8.11
CA GLU A 41 -21.04 -18.47 7.44
C GLU A 41 -22.25 -18.29 8.36
N GLU A 42 -22.11 -18.63 9.63
CA GLU A 42 -23.19 -18.51 10.61
C GLU A 42 -23.34 -17.11 11.19
N ALA A 43 -22.36 -16.22 10.98
CA ALA A 43 -22.39 -14.85 11.44
C ALA A 43 -23.60 -14.10 10.89
N VAL A 44 -24.20 -13.26 11.73
CA VAL A 44 -25.28 -12.33 11.35
C VAL A 44 -24.83 -10.89 11.56
N ASP A 45 -25.53 -9.94 10.96
CA ASP A 45 -25.20 -8.52 11.10
C ASP A 45 -25.10 -8.11 12.57
N GLY A 46 -24.03 -7.37 12.91
CA GLY A 46 -23.72 -6.93 14.27
C GLY A 46 -22.87 -7.88 15.11
N ASP A 47 -22.54 -9.09 14.60
CA ASP A 47 -21.76 -10.06 15.36
C ASP A 47 -20.29 -9.62 15.57
N VAL A 48 -19.79 -9.84 16.79
CA VAL A 48 -18.37 -9.83 17.12
C VAL A 48 -17.83 -11.27 17.12
N LEU A 49 -16.96 -11.55 16.14
CA LEU A 49 -16.35 -12.85 15.86
C LEU A 49 -14.93 -12.89 16.44
N CYS A 50 -14.71 -13.77 17.41
CA CYS A 50 -13.49 -13.76 18.21
C CYS A 50 -12.58 -14.97 17.98
N PHE A 51 -11.28 -14.69 17.91
CA PHE A 51 -10.21 -15.69 17.91
C PHE A 51 -9.54 -15.66 19.28
N THR A 52 -9.54 -16.78 19.99
CA THR A 52 -8.85 -16.90 21.28
C THR A 52 -7.33 -17.07 21.08
N PRO A 53 -6.50 -16.78 22.10
CA PRO A 53 -5.04 -16.85 21.97
C PRO A 53 -4.54 -18.22 21.49
N GLY A 54 -3.70 -18.21 20.46
CA GLY A 54 -2.99 -19.35 19.92
C GLY A 54 -2.73 -19.25 18.43
N THR A 55 -2.30 -20.38 17.85
CA THR A 55 -1.98 -20.49 16.42
C THR A 55 -3.05 -21.30 15.70
N TYR A 56 -3.56 -20.72 14.62
CA TYR A 56 -4.52 -21.32 13.70
C TYR A 56 -3.79 -21.66 12.41
N GLU A 57 -3.70 -22.94 12.09
CA GLU A 57 -3.03 -23.42 10.88
C GLU A 57 -4.08 -23.62 9.78
N PHE A 58 -3.88 -22.96 8.64
CA PHE A 58 -4.79 -23.00 7.50
C PHE A 58 -4.16 -23.70 6.30
N ASP A 59 -4.97 -24.49 5.59
CA ASP A 59 -4.61 -25.14 4.33
C ASP A 59 -5.29 -24.46 3.10
N ASP A 60 -6.10 -23.43 3.35
CA ASP A 60 -6.80 -22.62 2.36
C ASP A 60 -7.32 -21.32 2.99
N GLY A 61 -7.81 -20.40 2.17
CA GLY A 61 -8.42 -19.15 2.61
C GLY A 61 -9.78 -19.33 3.29
N VAL A 62 -10.18 -18.31 4.04
CA VAL A 62 -11.51 -18.18 4.67
C VAL A 62 -12.21 -16.93 4.17
N THR A 63 -13.52 -17.05 3.94
CA THR A 63 -14.31 -16.00 3.29
C THR A 63 -15.50 -15.57 4.14
N ILE A 64 -15.72 -14.26 4.21
CA ILE A 64 -16.92 -13.63 4.76
C ILE A 64 -17.46 -12.61 3.75
N SER A 65 -18.76 -12.63 3.50
CA SER A 65 -19.37 -11.68 2.56
C SER A 65 -20.77 -11.25 2.97
N ASP A 66 -21.20 -10.14 2.38
CA ASP A 66 -22.59 -9.65 2.37
C ASP A 66 -23.18 -9.45 3.77
N LYS A 67 -22.42 -8.78 4.66
CA LYS A 67 -22.80 -8.55 6.06
C LYS A 67 -22.50 -7.13 6.50
N ALA A 68 -23.27 -6.66 7.47
CA ALA A 68 -23.12 -5.36 8.10
C ALA A 68 -22.68 -5.45 9.57
N ASP A 69 -21.98 -4.43 10.05
CA ASP A 69 -21.62 -4.25 11.45
C ASP A 69 -20.80 -5.43 12.05
N ILE A 70 -19.94 -6.06 11.25
CA ILE A 70 -19.13 -7.21 11.68
C ILE A 70 -17.79 -6.74 12.25
N THR A 71 -17.43 -7.31 13.40
CA THR A 71 -16.06 -7.20 13.95
C THR A 71 -15.41 -8.57 14.04
N ILE A 72 -14.27 -8.76 13.37
CA ILE A 72 -13.37 -9.90 13.56
C ILE A 72 -12.21 -9.46 14.45
N ARG A 73 -11.97 -10.15 15.58
CA ARG A 73 -10.86 -9.76 16.48
C ARG A 73 -10.18 -10.91 17.22
N GLY A 74 -8.90 -10.73 17.51
CA GLY A 74 -8.21 -11.55 18.51
C GLY A 74 -8.54 -11.08 19.93
N THR A 75 -8.64 -12.01 20.88
CA THR A 75 -8.88 -11.73 22.31
C THR A 75 -7.61 -11.74 23.15
N GLY A 76 -6.44 -11.87 22.50
CA GLY A 76 -5.13 -11.71 23.12
C GLY A 76 -4.87 -10.32 23.67
N ALA A 77 -3.92 -10.23 24.60
CA ALA A 77 -3.49 -8.93 25.15
C ALA A 77 -2.74 -8.11 24.09
N GLU A 78 -2.00 -8.81 23.23
CA GLU A 78 -1.31 -8.25 22.07
C GLU A 78 -1.74 -9.01 20.80
N ARG A 79 -1.55 -8.41 19.62
CA ARG A 79 -1.95 -9.03 18.34
C ARG A 79 -1.19 -10.33 18.05
N GLU A 80 0.02 -10.49 18.59
CA GLU A 80 0.89 -11.66 18.45
C GLU A 80 0.37 -12.90 19.19
N ASP A 81 -0.52 -12.71 20.17
CA ASP A 81 -1.15 -13.82 20.89
C ASP A 81 -2.11 -14.61 19.99
N VAL A 82 -2.57 -14.05 18.88
CA VAL A 82 -3.48 -14.67 17.92
C VAL A 82 -2.83 -14.70 16.54
N LEU A 83 -2.32 -15.87 16.15
CA LEU A 83 -1.63 -16.08 14.88
C LEU A 83 -2.47 -16.91 13.92
N LEU A 84 -2.83 -16.33 12.78
CA LEU A 84 -3.45 -17.01 11.66
C LEU A 84 -2.35 -17.30 10.63
N ASN A 85 -1.93 -18.57 10.56
CA ASN A 85 -0.83 -19.02 9.71
C ASN A 85 -1.35 -19.74 8.48
N PHE A 86 -1.10 -19.16 7.31
CA PHE A 86 -1.53 -19.66 6.01
C PHE A 86 -0.42 -20.36 5.21
N ALA A 87 0.75 -20.61 5.80
CA ALA A 87 1.86 -21.28 5.13
C ALA A 87 1.53 -22.70 4.62
N GLY A 88 0.45 -23.32 5.10
CA GLY A 88 -0.07 -24.61 4.62
C GLY A 88 -0.87 -24.55 3.33
N MET A 89 -1.17 -23.34 2.81
CA MET A 89 -1.99 -23.15 1.63
C MET A 89 -1.35 -23.69 0.34
N GLY A 90 -2.21 -24.18 -0.55
CA GLY A 90 -1.87 -24.34 -1.96
C GLY A 90 -1.71 -22.99 -2.68
N THR A 91 -1.69 -23.00 -4.01
CA THR A 91 -1.47 -21.77 -4.79
C THR A 91 -2.71 -20.91 -4.94
N GLY A 92 -2.57 -19.58 -4.80
CA GLY A 92 -3.42 -18.59 -5.47
C GLY A 92 -4.63 -18.02 -4.69
N ASN A 93 -4.85 -18.42 -3.44
CA ASN A 93 -5.92 -17.86 -2.61
C ASN A 93 -5.38 -16.85 -1.58
N SER A 94 -6.19 -15.84 -1.25
CA SER A 94 -5.94 -14.94 -0.11
C SER A 94 -6.25 -15.66 1.21
N GLY A 95 -5.61 -15.25 2.30
CA GLY A 95 -5.83 -15.82 3.64
C GLY A 95 -7.21 -15.49 4.18
N ILE A 96 -7.45 -14.21 4.50
CA ILE A 96 -8.77 -13.69 4.85
C ILE A 96 -9.33 -12.92 3.65
N ASN A 97 -10.54 -13.28 3.23
CA ASN A 97 -11.25 -12.62 2.15
C ASN A 97 -12.59 -12.06 2.67
N ALA A 98 -12.73 -10.73 2.66
CA ALA A 98 -13.96 -10.04 3.00
C ALA A 98 -14.48 -9.26 1.78
N SER A 99 -15.76 -9.42 1.43
CA SER A 99 -16.35 -8.71 0.29
C SER A 99 -17.78 -8.24 0.56
N SER A 100 -18.21 -7.14 -0.08
CA SER A 100 -19.58 -6.62 0.07
C SER A 100 -19.94 -6.31 1.53
N MET A 101 -19.00 -5.76 2.30
CA MET A 101 -19.18 -5.51 3.72
C MET A 101 -19.59 -4.06 3.98
N THR A 102 -20.35 -3.83 5.05
CA THR A 102 -20.66 -2.47 5.54
C THR A 102 -20.31 -2.36 7.02
N ASN A 103 -19.51 -1.37 7.40
CA ASN A 103 -19.03 -1.21 8.79
C ASN A 103 -18.31 -2.48 9.29
N PHE A 104 -17.21 -2.84 8.62
CA PHE A 104 -16.42 -4.04 8.90
C PHE A 104 -15.12 -3.68 9.61
N THR A 105 -14.83 -4.37 10.71
CA THR A 105 -13.55 -4.24 11.43
C THR A 105 -12.82 -5.58 11.50
N ILE A 106 -11.52 -5.57 11.19
CA ILE A 106 -10.57 -6.63 11.59
C ILE A 106 -9.54 -6.04 12.55
N ALA A 107 -9.31 -6.71 13.69
CA ALA A 107 -8.42 -6.16 14.70
C ALA A 107 -7.64 -7.17 15.55
N ASN A 108 -6.51 -6.72 16.09
CA ASN A 108 -5.77 -7.38 17.17
C ASN A 108 -5.37 -8.83 16.85
N MET A 109 -4.72 -9.05 15.71
CA MET A 109 -4.21 -10.37 15.32
C MET A 109 -3.02 -10.26 14.37
N ARG A 110 -2.31 -11.38 14.23
CA ARG A 110 -1.27 -11.56 13.23
C ARG A 110 -1.74 -12.53 12.15
N VAL A 111 -1.59 -12.15 10.89
CA VAL A 111 -1.99 -12.93 9.70
C VAL A 111 -0.74 -13.12 8.85
N VAL A 112 -0.35 -14.33 8.48
CA VAL A 112 0.92 -14.52 7.77
C VAL A 112 0.86 -15.60 6.71
N ASP A 113 1.75 -15.45 5.73
CA ASP A 113 2.17 -16.47 4.78
C ASP A 113 1.03 -17.00 3.90
N ALA A 114 0.02 -16.18 3.59
CA ALA A 114 -0.98 -16.52 2.58
C ALA A 114 -0.36 -16.60 1.18
N ALA A 115 -0.92 -17.47 0.35
CA ALA A 115 -0.38 -17.74 -0.98
C ALA A 115 -0.55 -16.58 -1.99
N ALA A 116 -1.48 -15.66 -1.74
CA ALA A 116 -1.71 -14.48 -2.59
C ALA A 116 -1.70 -13.17 -1.80
N ASN A 117 -2.67 -12.97 -0.91
CA ASN A 117 -2.78 -11.77 -0.06
C ASN A 117 -3.16 -12.22 1.36
N ASP A 118 -2.62 -11.59 2.40
CA ASP A 118 -2.95 -11.98 3.77
C ASP A 118 -4.37 -11.53 4.16
N VAL A 119 -4.64 -10.22 4.07
CA VAL A 119 -5.96 -9.64 4.37
C VAL A 119 -6.48 -8.91 3.13
N PHE A 120 -7.44 -9.52 2.44
CA PHE A 120 -8.08 -8.97 1.25
C PHE A 120 -9.50 -8.52 1.55
N ILE A 121 -9.78 -7.23 1.35
CA ILE A 121 -11.10 -6.62 1.56
C ILE A 121 -11.50 -5.89 0.28
N THR A 122 -12.63 -6.23 -0.31
CA THR A 122 -13.08 -5.63 -1.57
C THR A 122 -14.55 -5.21 -1.54
N ASP A 123 -14.93 -4.26 -2.39
CA ASP A 123 -16.32 -3.82 -2.58
C ASP A 123 -17.04 -3.53 -1.26
N SER A 124 -16.40 -2.78 -0.36
CA SER A 124 -16.86 -2.60 1.02
C SER A 124 -16.89 -1.12 1.43
N ASP A 125 -17.73 -0.79 2.41
CA ASP A 125 -17.89 0.56 2.93
C ASP A 125 -17.69 0.59 4.45
N PHE A 126 -17.05 1.64 4.98
CA PHE A 126 -16.65 1.76 6.39
C PHE A 126 -15.80 0.56 6.85
N VAL A 127 -14.60 0.43 6.28
CA VAL A 127 -13.66 -0.64 6.60
C VAL A 127 -12.63 -0.14 7.61
N THR A 128 -12.36 -0.93 8.65
CA THR A 128 -11.28 -0.66 9.60
C THR A 128 -10.37 -1.87 9.77
N ILE A 129 -9.08 -1.69 9.49
CA ILE A 129 -8.00 -2.62 9.84
C ILE A 129 -7.22 -1.96 10.99
N ARG A 130 -7.25 -2.55 12.19
CA ARG A 130 -6.64 -1.94 13.39
C ARG A 130 -5.78 -2.90 14.17
N ASN A 131 -4.53 -2.54 14.45
CA ASN A 131 -3.59 -3.38 15.21
C ASN A 131 -3.48 -4.80 14.62
N VAL A 132 -3.28 -4.88 13.30
CA VAL A 132 -3.06 -6.12 12.57
C VAL A 132 -1.61 -6.16 12.09
N SER A 133 -0.92 -7.28 12.29
CA SER A 133 0.40 -7.53 11.69
C SER A 133 0.24 -8.54 10.56
N ALA A 134 0.55 -8.15 9.33
CA ALA A 134 0.40 -8.99 8.15
C ALA A 134 1.70 -9.06 7.35
N GLY A 135 2.01 -10.21 6.76
CA GLY A 135 3.18 -10.34 5.90
C GLY A 135 3.78 -11.75 5.82
N TRP A 136 4.89 -11.83 5.07
CA TRP A 136 5.59 -13.08 4.81
C TRP A 136 6.83 -13.25 5.68
N THR A 137 6.92 -14.40 6.35
CA THR A 137 7.88 -14.62 7.44
C THR A 137 9.26 -15.07 6.96
N ASP A 138 9.39 -15.74 5.80
CA ASP A 138 10.70 -16.14 5.25
C ASP A 138 11.26 -15.09 4.29
N LEU A 139 11.80 -14.00 4.85
CA LEU A 139 12.44 -12.89 4.09
C LEU A 139 13.63 -13.32 3.20
N ARG A 140 14.08 -14.59 3.27
CA ARG A 140 15.15 -15.12 2.41
C ARG A 140 14.64 -15.74 1.12
N ALA A 141 13.33 -15.96 1.01
CA ALA A 141 12.69 -16.57 -0.15
C ALA A 141 11.56 -15.68 -0.70
N PRO A 142 11.83 -14.41 -1.05
CA PRO A 142 10.80 -13.46 -1.47
C PRO A 142 10.04 -13.88 -2.74
N ALA A 143 10.61 -14.79 -3.55
CA ALA A 143 9.93 -15.33 -4.72
C ALA A 143 8.69 -16.19 -4.40
N GLU A 144 8.52 -16.63 -3.14
CA GLU A 144 7.36 -17.40 -2.68
C GLU A 144 6.32 -16.53 -1.96
N HIS A 145 6.59 -15.22 -1.83
CA HIS A 145 5.70 -14.29 -1.13
C HIS A 145 4.55 -13.84 -2.03
N GLY A 146 3.44 -13.49 -1.40
CA GLY A 146 2.27 -12.91 -2.05
C GLY A 146 2.39 -11.39 -2.24
N ARG A 147 1.35 -10.82 -2.84
CA ARG A 147 1.34 -9.45 -3.38
C ARG A 147 1.07 -8.40 -2.32
N TYR A 148 0.01 -8.57 -1.52
CA TYR A 148 -0.45 -7.52 -0.61
C TYR A 148 -0.70 -8.08 0.79
N ALA A 149 -0.07 -7.50 1.81
CA ALA A 149 -0.29 -7.93 3.18
C ALA A 149 -1.65 -7.41 3.69
N LEU A 150 -1.88 -6.09 3.59
CA LEU A 150 -3.16 -5.45 3.89
C LEU A 150 -3.72 -4.82 2.62
N TYR A 151 -4.86 -5.32 2.15
CA TYR A 151 -5.40 -5.03 0.81
C TYR A 151 -6.89 -4.67 0.81
N PRO A 152 -7.29 -3.50 1.33
CA PRO A 152 -8.56 -2.87 0.98
C PRO A 152 -8.53 -2.33 -0.45
N VAL A 153 -9.52 -2.69 -1.26
CA VAL A 153 -9.65 -2.22 -2.66
C VAL A 153 -11.11 -2.01 -3.04
N GLN A 154 -11.38 -1.16 -4.04
CA GLN A 154 -12.74 -0.91 -4.56
C GLN A 154 -13.73 -0.58 -3.43
N SER A 155 -13.28 0.20 -2.45
CA SER A 155 -14.00 0.41 -1.18
C SER A 155 -14.20 1.90 -0.87
N SER A 156 -14.94 2.23 0.19
CA SER A 156 -15.05 3.60 0.69
C SER A 156 -14.96 3.69 2.22
N HIS A 157 -14.52 4.84 2.71
CA HIS A 157 -14.29 5.10 4.14
C HIS A 157 -13.40 4.02 4.79
N VAL A 158 -12.18 3.90 4.29
CA VAL A 158 -11.20 2.90 4.74
C VAL A 158 -10.26 3.50 5.78
N ILE A 159 -10.08 2.82 6.91
CA ILE A 159 -9.06 3.14 7.91
C ILE A 159 -8.11 1.96 8.05
N VAL A 160 -6.82 2.19 7.85
CA VAL A 160 -5.74 1.25 8.19
C VAL A 160 -4.88 1.91 9.26
N GLU A 161 -4.94 1.41 10.49
CA GLU A 161 -4.24 2.04 11.61
C GLU A 161 -3.56 1.10 12.59
N ASP A 162 -2.51 1.61 13.23
CA ASP A 162 -1.73 0.94 14.27
C ASP A 162 -1.23 -0.47 13.85
N SER A 163 -1.04 -0.68 12.54
CA SER A 163 -0.80 -1.99 11.93
C SER A 163 0.64 -2.12 11.40
N GLU A 164 1.05 -3.36 11.13
CA GLU A 164 2.38 -3.67 10.60
C GLU A 164 2.22 -4.50 9.30
N ALA A 165 2.97 -4.14 8.26
CA ALA A 165 2.99 -4.86 6.99
C ALA A 165 4.42 -5.15 6.52
N PHE A 166 4.72 -6.40 6.14
CA PHE A 166 6.08 -6.80 5.78
C PHE A 166 6.21 -7.92 4.75
N GLY A 167 7.34 -7.96 4.03
CA GLY A 167 7.70 -9.06 3.14
C GLY A 167 6.90 -9.13 1.83
N SER A 168 6.14 -8.11 1.46
CA SER A 168 5.28 -8.16 0.27
C SER A 168 6.06 -8.00 -1.03
N VAL A 169 5.75 -8.81 -2.06
CA VAL A 169 6.37 -8.66 -3.40
C VAL A 169 5.79 -7.51 -4.21
N ASP A 170 4.69 -6.95 -3.74
CA ASP A 170 4.10 -5.71 -4.23
C ASP A 170 4.07 -4.71 -3.06
N ALA A 171 2.90 -4.35 -2.53
CA ALA A 171 2.81 -3.42 -1.41
C ALA A 171 2.51 -4.10 -0.07
N GLY A 172 3.17 -3.64 1.00
CA GLY A 172 2.82 -4.03 2.36
C GLY A 172 1.39 -3.58 2.71
N ILE A 173 1.14 -2.28 2.60
CA ILE A 173 -0.20 -1.71 2.71
C ILE A 173 -0.61 -1.17 1.35
N TYR A 174 -1.66 -1.74 0.78
CA TYR A 174 -2.22 -1.27 -0.48
C TYR A 174 -3.65 -0.76 -0.24
N VAL A 175 -3.92 0.48 -0.62
CA VAL A 175 -5.28 1.02 -0.67
C VAL A 175 -5.56 1.48 -2.10
N GLY A 176 -6.44 0.75 -2.80
CA GLY A 176 -6.66 1.00 -4.23
C GLY A 176 -8.10 1.19 -4.62
N GLN A 177 -8.35 2.04 -5.61
CA GLN A 177 -9.71 2.31 -6.13
C GLN A 177 -10.68 2.69 -4.99
N THR A 178 -10.20 3.46 -4.01
CA THR A 178 -10.93 3.81 -2.80
C THR A 178 -11.34 5.28 -2.78
N ASP A 179 -12.51 5.60 -2.21
CA ASP A 179 -12.88 6.98 -1.90
C ASP A 179 -12.95 7.15 -0.39
N ARG A 180 -12.20 8.12 0.13
CA ARG A 180 -11.97 8.38 1.56
C ARG A 180 -11.17 7.27 2.22
N CYS A 181 -9.89 7.53 2.42
CA CYS A 181 -9.02 6.62 3.15
C CYS A 181 -8.12 7.33 4.16
N ILE A 182 -7.85 6.68 5.29
CA ILE A 182 -6.87 7.12 6.29
C ILE A 182 -5.93 5.95 6.56
N VAL A 183 -4.66 6.13 6.26
CA VAL A 183 -3.58 5.18 6.52
C VAL A 183 -2.65 5.82 7.54
N ARG A 184 -2.70 5.39 8.80
CA ARG A 184 -1.96 6.07 9.88
C ARG A 184 -1.34 5.20 10.95
N ASN A 185 -0.26 5.68 11.57
CA ASN A 185 0.42 5.01 12.67
C ASN A 185 0.87 3.58 12.33
N ASN A 186 1.11 3.28 11.05
CA ASN A 186 1.51 1.95 10.62
C ASN A 186 3.03 1.84 10.48
N VAL A 187 3.53 0.60 10.48
CA VAL A 187 4.92 0.28 10.13
C VAL A 187 4.94 -0.63 8.90
N ALA A 188 5.51 -0.15 7.80
CA ALA A 188 5.68 -0.92 6.57
C ALA A 188 7.17 -1.14 6.28
N HIS A 189 7.63 -2.40 6.24
CA HIS A 189 9.04 -2.72 6.07
C HIS A 189 9.33 -4.02 5.32
N GLY A 190 10.46 -4.07 4.61
CA GLY A 190 10.87 -5.27 3.88
C GLY A 190 9.94 -5.64 2.72
N ASN A 191 9.20 -4.68 2.18
CA ASN A 191 8.33 -4.86 1.02
C ASN A 191 9.00 -4.30 -0.25
N VAL A 192 8.42 -4.56 -1.42
CA VAL A 192 8.75 -3.77 -2.61
C VAL A 192 8.25 -2.34 -2.42
N ALA A 193 6.95 -2.17 -2.25
CA ALA A 193 6.31 -0.93 -1.83
C ALA A 193 5.95 -0.98 -0.35
N GLY A 194 6.37 -0.01 0.45
CA GLY A 194 5.92 0.07 1.85
C GLY A 194 4.42 0.31 1.92
N ILE A 195 3.98 1.46 1.41
CA ILE A 195 2.58 1.87 1.33
C ILE A 195 2.27 2.33 -0.09
N GLU A 196 1.18 1.86 -0.66
CA GLU A 196 0.71 2.27 -1.98
C GLU A 196 -0.75 2.75 -1.91
N ILE A 197 -0.98 3.96 -2.44
CA ILE A 197 -2.30 4.53 -2.70
C ILE A 197 -2.48 4.55 -4.22
N GLU A 198 -3.36 3.70 -4.73
CA GLU A 198 -3.58 3.54 -6.18
C GLU A 198 -4.99 4.01 -6.57
N ASN A 199 -5.11 4.90 -7.56
CA ASN A 199 -6.38 5.29 -8.17
C ASN A 199 -7.47 5.65 -7.14
N SER A 200 -7.06 6.31 -6.06
CA SER A 200 -7.90 6.58 -4.88
C SER A 200 -8.07 8.07 -4.65
N THR A 201 -9.25 8.44 -4.16
CA THR A 201 -9.63 9.83 -3.93
C THR A 201 -9.82 10.11 -2.44
N ASN A 202 -9.48 11.32 -1.98
CA ASN A 202 -9.65 11.76 -0.58
C ASN A 202 -8.85 10.91 0.42
N CYS A 203 -7.53 10.80 0.27
CA CYS A 203 -6.71 9.94 1.13
C CYS A 203 -5.78 10.74 2.05
N GLU A 204 -5.68 10.34 3.32
CA GLU A 204 -4.67 10.81 4.29
C GLU A 204 -3.70 9.66 4.59
N VAL A 205 -2.40 9.89 4.36
CA VAL A 205 -1.34 8.94 4.70
C VAL A 205 -0.41 9.63 5.68
N HIS A 206 -0.52 9.30 6.97
CA HIS A 206 0.18 10.08 7.99
C HIS A 206 0.68 9.33 9.23
N ASN A 207 1.74 9.85 9.85
CA ASN A 207 2.37 9.23 11.03
C ASN A 207 2.80 7.76 10.82
N ASN A 208 3.05 7.34 9.58
CA ASN A 208 3.54 6.00 9.29
C ASN A 208 5.06 5.97 9.29
N VAL A 209 5.62 4.78 9.50
CA VAL A 209 7.04 4.47 9.31
C VAL A 209 7.17 3.53 8.12
N ALA A 210 7.62 4.06 6.98
CA ALA A 210 7.94 3.29 5.78
C ALA A 210 9.46 3.17 5.65
N ARG A 211 10.00 1.99 6.00
CA ARG A 211 11.45 1.79 6.07
C ARG A 211 11.95 0.47 5.50
N ASN A 212 13.18 0.44 5.00
CA ASN A 212 13.81 -0.77 4.46
C ASN A 212 12.92 -1.50 3.43
N ASN A 213 12.16 -0.74 2.64
CA ASN A 213 11.46 -1.26 1.46
C ASN A 213 12.33 -1.00 0.21
N SER A 214 11.90 -1.49 -0.95
CA SER A 214 12.49 -1.03 -2.21
C SER A 214 12.10 0.42 -2.51
N ALA A 215 10.83 0.76 -2.28
CA ALA A 215 10.28 2.11 -2.31
C ALA A 215 9.39 2.34 -1.08
N GLY A 216 9.44 3.55 -0.51
CA GLY A 216 8.76 3.87 0.75
C GLY A 216 7.24 4.00 0.62
N ILE A 217 6.78 5.14 0.09
CA ILE A 217 5.36 5.44 -0.15
C ILE A 217 5.16 5.74 -1.63
N LEU A 218 4.11 5.18 -2.23
CA LEU A 218 3.74 5.42 -3.62
C LEU A 218 2.31 5.97 -3.70
N VAL A 219 2.12 6.99 -4.52
CA VAL A 219 0.82 7.56 -4.89
C VAL A 219 0.70 7.45 -6.40
N PHE A 220 -0.06 6.46 -6.85
CA PHE A 220 -0.10 6.03 -8.23
C PHE A 220 -1.48 6.25 -8.85
N GLU A 221 -1.49 6.78 -10.06
CA GLU A 221 -2.60 6.66 -10.99
C GLU A 221 -2.15 5.77 -12.13
N LEU A 222 -2.87 4.67 -12.35
CA LEU A 222 -2.59 3.68 -13.37
C LEU A 222 -3.77 3.56 -14.36
N PRO A 223 -3.48 3.22 -15.62
CA PRO A 223 -4.50 3.08 -16.66
C PRO A 223 -5.33 1.80 -16.50
N GLY A 224 -6.53 1.79 -17.09
CA GLY A 224 -7.33 0.57 -17.25
C GLY A 224 -8.07 0.10 -15.98
N LEU A 225 -8.19 0.98 -14.98
CA LEU A 225 -8.90 0.73 -13.72
C LEU A 225 -10.25 1.44 -13.69
N GLU A 226 -11.15 1.01 -12.82
CA GLU A 226 -12.53 1.51 -12.77
C GLU A 226 -12.63 2.93 -12.22
N ARG A 227 -11.59 3.38 -11.50
CA ARG A 227 -11.56 4.66 -10.80
C ARG A 227 -10.30 5.43 -11.16
N GLN A 228 -10.41 6.74 -11.10
CA GLN A 228 -9.30 7.67 -11.08
C GLN A 228 -9.23 8.26 -9.66
N GLY A 229 -8.03 8.55 -9.19
CA GLY A 229 -7.77 9.17 -7.90
C GLY A 229 -7.39 10.64 -7.99
N SER A 230 -7.41 11.28 -6.83
CA SER A 230 -7.03 12.68 -6.62
C SER A 230 -7.05 13.02 -5.13
N ARG A 231 -6.38 14.11 -4.72
CA ARG A 231 -6.48 14.66 -3.35
C ARG A 231 -5.97 13.69 -2.31
N THR A 232 -4.68 13.38 -2.43
CA THR A 232 -3.94 12.58 -1.45
C THR A 232 -3.02 13.48 -0.62
N LEU A 233 -3.19 13.45 0.69
CA LEU A 233 -2.31 14.08 1.66
C LEU A 233 -1.32 13.06 2.19
N VAL A 234 -0.02 13.37 2.12
CA VAL A 234 1.06 12.53 2.66
C VAL A 234 1.84 13.36 3.67
N HIS A 235 1.63 13.14 4.97
CA HIS A 235 2.29 13.99 5.96
C HIS A 235 2.74 13.34 7.25
N HIS A 236 3.73 13.94 7.91
CA HIS A 236 4.24 13.46 9.19
C HIS A 236 4.74 12.00 9.16
N ASN A 237 5.12 11.48 7.99
CA ASN A 237 5.66 10.12 7.85
C ASN A 237 7.18 10.11 8.06
N GLU A 238 7.67 9.00 8.59
CA GLU A 238 9.09 8.65 8.57
C GLU A 238 9.36 7.72 7.38
N ILE A 239 9.98 8.25 6.32
CA ILE A 239 10.28 7.55 5.07
C ILE A 239 11.79 7.33 4.98
N VAL A 240 12.25 6.20 5.53
CA VAL A 240 13.64 6.03 5.99
C VAL A 240 14.31 4.81 5.38
N ASP A 241 15.50 4.97 4.82
CA ASP A 241 16.36 3.87 4.38
C ASP A 241 15.65 2.87 3.43
N ASN A 242 14.71 3.34 2.59
CA ASN A 242 14.14 2.49 1.53
C ASN A 242 15.20 2.34 0.45
N SER A 243 15.91 1.22 0.50
CA SER A 243 17.11 0.93 -0.30
C SER A 243 17.27 -0.55 -0.66
N GLU A 244 16.28 -1.38 -0.33
CA GLU A 244 16.31 -2.80 -0.69
C GLU A 244 16.16 -2.96 -2.21
N GLU A 245 16.70 -4.05 -2.76
CA GLU A 245 16.50 -4.36 -4.18
C GLU A 245 15.02 -4.66 -4.45
N ASN A 246 14.50 -4.19 -5.59
CA ASN A 246 13.17 -4.57 -6.03
C ASN A 246 13.14 -6.07 -6.37
N PHE A 247 12.41 -6.83 -5.56
CA PHE A 247 12.25 -8.28 -5.67
C PHE A 247 10.89 -8.72 -6.25
N ALA A 248 10.10 -7.78 -6.76
CA ALA A 248 8.85 -8.06 -7.45
C ALA A 248 9.10 -8.99 -8.65
N PRO A 249 8.35 -10.09 -8.79
CA PRO A 249 8.36 -10.89 -10.01
C PRO A 249 7.97 -10.04 -11.23
N SER A 250 8.58 -10.28 -12.39
CA SER A 250 8.34 -9.45 -13.59
C SER A 250 6.89 -9.45 -14.10
N ASP A 251 6.05 -10.37 -13.62
CA ASP A 251 4.65 -10.54 -13.99
C ASP A 251 3.65 -9.95 -12.97
N VAL A 252 4.11 -9.32 -11.87
CA VAL A 252 3.19 -8.69 -10.90
C VAL A 252 2.67 -7.32 -11.34
N GLY A 253 3.27 -6.68 -12.35
CA GLY A 253 2.75 -5.46 -12.95
C GLY A 253 3.78 -4.32 -12.99
N ILE A 254 3.28 -3.09 -12.94
CA ILE A 254 4.11 -1.86 -13.02
C ILE A 254 5.10 -1.77 -11.85
N ILE A 255 4.75 -2.34 -10.70
CA ILE A 255 5.60 -2.35 -9.50
C ILE A 255 6.96 -3.00 -9.75
N ALA A 256 7.04 -3.99 -10.65
CA ALA A 256 8.29 -4.64 -11.02
C ALA A 256 9.25 -3.71 -11.80
N LEU A 257 8.75 -2.58 -12.30
CA LEU A 257 9.54 -1.56 -12.96
C LEU A 257 9.96 -0.42 -12.03
N VAL A 258 9.41 -0.36 -10.80
CA VAL A 258 9.76 0.68 -9.83
C VAL A 258 11.23 0.55 -9.45
N PRO A 259 12.05 1.59 -9.70
CA PRO A 259 13.44 1.53 -9.30
C PRO A 259 13.56 1.50 -7.76
N PRO A 260 14.50 0.72 -7.20
CA PRO A 260 14.73 0.74 -5.77
C PRO A 260 15.33 2.09 -5.33
N GLY A 261 15.15 2.42 -4.06
CA GLY A 261 15.79 3.58 -3.45
C GLY A 261 14.96 4.86 -3.40
N ILE A 262 13.66 4.80 -3.66
CA ILE A 262 12.79 5.98 -3.68
C ILE A 262 12.08 6.11 -2.33
N GLY A 263 12.12 7.31 -1.73
CA GLY A 263 11.33 7.61 -0.55
C GLY A 263 9.83 7.70 -0.85
N LEU A 264 9.42 8.75 -1.56
CA LEU A 264 8.06 8.99 -2.03
C LEU A 264 8.02 9.03 -3.56
N MET A 265 7.17 8.23 -4.18
CA MET A 265 6.96 8.24 -5.63
C MET A 265 5.54 8.68 -5.96
N ILE A 266 5.41 9.68 -6.83
CA ILE A 266 4.15 10.21 -7.34
C ILE A 266 4.12 9.92 -8.83
N LEU A 267 3.26 8.99 -9.27
CA LEU A 267 3.17 8.53 -10.66
C LEU A 267 1.83 8.92 -11.26
N ALA A 268 1.86 9.85 -12.22
CA ALA A 268 0.69 10.36 -12.95
C ALA A 268 -0.47 10.84 -12.04
N ALA A 269 -0.18 11.09 -10.76
CA ALA A 269 -1.19 11.42 -9.78
C ALA A 269 -1.51 12.91 -9.78
N ASN A 270 -2.75 13.21 -9.39
CA ASN A 270 -3.29 14.55 -9.39
C ASN A 270 -3.64 14.98 -7.97
N GLU A 271 -3.39 16.26 -7.67
CA GLU A 271 -3.70 16.88 -6.38
C GLU A 271 -3.07 16.10 -5.22
N VAL A 272 -1.74 16.08 -5.14
CA VAL A 272 -1.00 15.46 -4.03
C VAL A 272 -0.29 16.54 -3.24
N GLU A 273 -0.54 16.60 -1.92
CA GLU A 273 0.19 17.48 -1.01
C GLU A 273 1.01 16.61 -0.06
N ALA A 274 2.33 16.83 -0.03
CA ALA A 274 3.24 16.11 0.84
C ALA A 274 3.99 17.08 1.74
N HIS A 275 3.80 16.94 3.06
CA HIS A 275 4.37 17.88 4.01
C HIS A 275 4.76 17.31 5.37
N ASP A 276 5.65 17.99 6.09
CA ASP A 276 6.12 17.56 7.42
C ASP A 276 6.68 16.13 7.45
N ASN A 277 7.08 15.55 6.31
CA ASN A 277 7.66 14.22 6.26
C ASN A 277 9.16 14.29 6.57
N THR A 278 9.67 13.25 7.23
CA THR A 278 11.12 13.01 7.35
C THR A 278 11.53 11.99 6.31
N ILE A 279 12.23 12.44 5.26
CA ILE A 279 12.61 11.63 4.09
C ILE A 279 14.13 11.51 4.05
N THR A 280 14.65 10.36 4.49
CA THR A 280 16.10 10.22 4.71
C THR A 280 16.66 8.86 4.31
N GLY A 281 17.89 8.86 3.80
CA GLY A 281 18.67 7.63 3.57
C GLY A 281 18.16 6.76 2.42
N ASN A 282 17.24 7.26 1.59
CA ASN A 282 16.75 6.52 0.42
C ASN A 282 17.83 6.54 -0.66
N VAL A 283 18.31 5.37 -1.09
CA VAL A 283 19.56 5.27 -1.87
C VAL A 283 19.51 5.99 -3.22
N SER A 284 18.33 6.17 -3.79
CA SER A 284 18.12 6.82 -5.09
C SER A 284 17.62 8.26 -5.04
N THR A 285 16.51 8.55 -4.37
CA THR A 285 15.99 9.93 -4.25
C THR A 285 14.99 10.01 -3.10
N GLY A 286 14.77 11.22 -2.57
CA GLY A 286 13.75 11.45 -1.56
C GLY A 286 12.35 11.39 -2.16
N VAL A 287 12.09 12.18 -3.20
CA VAL A 287 10.81 12.29 -3.91
C VAL A 287 11.05 12.14 -5.40
N ALA A 288 10.22 11.34 -6.07
CA ALA A 288 10.15 11.25 -7.52
C ALA A 288 8.74 11.61 -7.99
N VAL A 289 8.60 12.68 -8.78
CA VAL A 289 7.37 13.03 -9.47
C VAL A 289 7.53 12.62 -10.92
N VAL A 290 6.69 11.74 -11.43
CA VAL A 290 6.84 11.19 -12.77
C VAL A 290 5.50 11.02 -13.47
N SER A 291 5.50 11.20 -14.77
CA SER A 291 4.43 10.81 -15.67
C SER A 291 4.48 9.30 -15.97
N TYR A 292 3.38 8.80 -16.55
CA TYR A 292 3.32 7.42 -17.02
C TYR A 292 4.23 7.13 -18.24
N VAL A 293 4.88 8.16 -18.81
CA VAL A 293 5.92 7.96 -19.83
C VAL A 293 7.14 7.23 -19.26
N VAL A 294 7.45 7.42 -17.98
CA VAL A 294 8.58 6.74 -17.32
C VAL A 294 8.40 5.22 -17.33
N PRO A 295 7.28 4.64 -16.84
CA PRO A 295 7.05 3.21 -16.98
C PRO A 295 7.12 2.69 -18.42
N ILE A 296 6.60 3.43 -19.42
CA ILE A 296 6.71 3.05 -20.84
C ILE A 296 8.18 2.95 -21.27
N ALA A 297 8.99 3.94 -20.91
CA ALA A 297 10.43 3.94 -21.20
C ALA A 297 11.17 2.76 -20.52
N LEU A 298 10.62 2.23 -19.41
CA LEU A 298 11.13 1.06 -18.70
C LEU A 298 10.55 -0.28 -19.21
N GLY A 299 9.68 -0.24 -20.22
CA GLY A 299 9.15 -1.42 -20.89
C GLY A 299 7.68 -1.76 -20.58
N ALA A 300 6.97 -0.89 -19.86
CA ALA A 300 5.52 -1.02 -19.74
C ALA A 300 4.84 -0.87 -21.12
N PRO A 301 3.72 -1.57 -21.37
CA PRO A 301 2.94 -1.34 -22.58
C PRO A 301 2.36 0.07 -22.58
N VAL A 302 2.25 0.67 -23.77
CA VAL A 302 1.48 1.91 -23.95
C VAL A 302 0.00 1.62 -23.64
N PRO A 303 -0.66 2.39 -22.77
CA PRO A 303 -2.08 2.21 -22.46
C PRO A 303 -2.94 2.30 -23.72
N ASP A 304 -3.98 1.48 -23.81
CA ASP A 304 -4.98 1.52 -24.88
C ASP A 304 -6.21 2.38 -24.54
N ASP A 305 -6.19 3.02 -23.36
CA ASP A 305 -7.17 4.00 -22.90
C ASP A 305 -6.81 5.41 -23.40
N ALA A 306 -7.67 5.95 -24.28
CA ALA A 306 -7.47 7.27 -24.88
C ALA A 306 -7.78 8.43 -23.90
N GLU A 307 -8.52 8.16 -22.82
CA GLU A 307 -8.88 9.15 -21.81
C GLU A 307 -7.92 9.11 -20.60
N TYR A 308 -6.94 8.21 -20.62
CA TYR A 308 -5.95 8.12 -19.55
C TYR A 308 -5.04 9.35 -19.54
N ASP A 309 -4.94 9.97 -18.37
CA ASP A 309 -4.02 11.06 -18.13
C ASP A 309 -2.64 10.53 -17.77
N PHE A 310 -1.65 10.87 -18.59
CA PHE A 310 -0.27 10.44 -18.36
C PHE A 310 0.45 11.33 -17.36
N PHE A 311 -0.04 12.54 -17.10
CA PHE A 311 0.73 13.61 -16.50
C PHE A 311 0.33 13.85 -15.05
N PRO A 312 1.28 14.09 -14.14
CA PRO A 312 0.95 14.55 -12.80
C PRO A 312 0.53 16.03 -12.84
N GLU A 313 -0.39 16.44 -11.98
CA GLU A 313 -0.88 17.81 -11.87
C GLU A 313 -1.11 18.22 -10.41
N SER A 314 -0.88 19.50 -10.07
CA SER A 314 -1.16 20.06 -8.74
C SER A 314 -0.46 19.31 -7.58
N ILE A 315 0.84 19.05 -7.72
CA ILE A 315 1.68 18.45 -6.68
C ILE A 315 2.27 19.56 -5.81
N TYR A 316 2.07 19.50 -4.50
CA TYR A 316 2.62 20.46 -3.55
C TYR A 316 3.52 19.78 -2.51
N LEU A 317 4.80 20.16 -2.51
CA LEU A 317 5.79 19.68 -1.56
C LEU A 317 6.22 20.84 -0.67
N HIS A 318 5.97 20.76 0.64
CA HIS A 318 6.36 21.82 1.57
C HIS A 318 6.70 21.27 2.96
N ASP A 319 7.51 21.98 3.73
CA ASP A 319 7.88 21.63 5.11
C ASP A 319 8.47 20.20 5.30
N ASN A 320 8.90 19.52 4.23
CA ASN A 320 9.57 18.24 4.33
C ASN A 320 11.04 18.40 4.75
N THR A 321 11.55 17.43 5.50
CA THR A 321 12.97 17.36 5.89
C THR A 321 13.66 16.26 5.10
N TYR A 322 14.74 16.64 4.41
CA TYR A 322 15.54 15.74 3.59
C TYR A 322 16.96 15.57 4.13
N SER A 323 17.46 14.33 4.13
CA SER A 323 18.88 14.08 4.40
C SER A 323 19.38 12.77 3.80
N ASN A 324 20.63 12.76 3.31
CA ASN A 324 21.32 11.55 2.86
C ASN A 324 20.58 10.73 1.79
N ASN A 325 19.68 11.34 1.02
CA ASN A 325 19.06 10.67 -0.13
C ASN A 325 20.01 10.69 -1.34
N GLY A 326 19.74 9.82 -2.32
CA GLY A 326 20.37 9.85 -3.64
C GLY A 326 21.88 9.69 -3.65
N GLN A 327 22.42 8.92 -2.70
CA GLN A 327 23.86 8.68 -2.61
C GLN A 327 24.36 7.63 -3.62
N MET A 328 23.49 6.73 -4.08
CA MET A 328 23.85 5.69 -5.07
C MET A 328 22.61 5.26 -5.89
N PRO A 329 22.04 6.17 -6.69
CA PRO A 329 20.81 5.93 -7.41
C PRO A 329 20.89 4.74 -8.36
N ALA A 330 19.79 4.00 -8.41
CA ALA A 330 19.59 2.97 -9.41
C ALA A 330 19.67 3.56 -10.83
N SER A 331 20.23 2.82 -11.78
CA SER A 331 20.42 3.29 -13.16
C SER A 331 19.12 3.75 -13.84
N ALA A 332 17.99 3.12 -13.49
CA ALA A 332 16.68 3.53 -14.00
C ALA A 332 16.25 4.92 -13.48
N ILE A 333 16.62 5.29 -12.25
CA ILE A 333 16.39 6.64 -11.72
C ILE A 333 17.21 7.66 -12.49
N LEU A 334 18.42 7.30 -12.96
CA LEU A 334 19.25 8.19 -13.77
C LEU A 334 18.66 8.51 -15.16
N LEU A 335 17.69 7.72 -15.63
CA LEU A 335 16.91 8.00 -16.86
C LEU A 335 15.89 9.12 -16.66
N ILE A 336 15.32 9.26 -15.44
CA ILE A 336 14.34 10.28 -15.10
C ILE A 336 14.92 11.71 -15.27
N PRO A 337 16.14 12.02 -14.77
CA PRO A 337 16.81 13.26 -15.08
C PRO A 337 17.57 13.18 -16.43
N GLY A 338 17.38 12.17 -17.28
CA GLY A 338 18.10 12.00 -18.56
C GLY A 338 19.63 12.07 -18.44
N SER A 339 20.16 11.68 -17.29
CA SER A 339 21.57 11.85 -16.98
C SER A 339 22.43 10.81 -17.69
N GLN A 340 23.54 11.28 -18.26
CA GLN A 340 24.67 10.45 -18.67
C GLN A 340 25.68 10.32 -17.52
N ASP A 341 25.22 10.59 -16.29
CA ASP A 341 26.05 10.62 -15.11
C ASP A 341 26.63 9.22 -14.89
N PRO A 342 27.94 9.11 -14.61
CA PRO A 342 28.55 7.80 -14.42
C PRO A 342 27.90 7.08 -13.22
N PRO A 343 27.83 5.73 -13.24
CA PRO A 343 27.39 4.96 -12.09
C PRO A 343 28.10 5.40 -10.80
N GLY A 344 27.34 5.66 -9.74
CA GLY A 344 27.85 6.21 -8.47
C GLY A 344 27.80 7.74 -8.35
N SER A 345 27.14 8.43 -9.28
CA SER A 345 26.81 9.86 -9.13
C SER A 345 25.66 10.06 -8.16
N THR A 346 25.64 11.20 -7.45
CA THR A 346 24.54 11.53 -6.55
C THR A 346 23.37 12.16 -7.31
N VAL A 347 22.15 11.95 -6.82
CA VAL A 347 20.93 12.64 -7.26
C VAL A 347 20.38 13.49 -6.12
N GLU A 348 19.62 14.52 -6.50
CA GLU A 348 18.95 15.45 -5.62
C GLU A 348 17.80 14.80 -4.82
N ASP A 349 17.31 15.50 -3.80
CA ASP A 349 16.25 15.02 -2.93
C ASP A 349 14.91 14.90 -3.66
N ILE A 350 14.66 15.77 -4.64
CA ILE A 350 13.44 15.84 -5.43
C ILE A 350 13.83 15.71 -6.91
N VAL A 351 13.28 14.71 -7.59
CA VAL A 351 13.40 14.54 -9.04
C VAL A 351 12.05 14.62 -9.72
N TRP A 352 11.99 15.31 -10.86
CA TRP A 352 10.82 15.38 -11.71
C TRP A 352 11.17 15.09 -13.18
N ASP A 353 10.35 14.31 -13.87
CA ASP A 353 10.53 14.00 -15.30
C ASP A 353 10.13 15.14 -16.25
N GLY A 354 9.70 16.29 -15.71
CA GLY A 354 9.40 17.50 -16.47
C GLY A 354 8.22 17.36 -17.44
N MET A 355 7.48 16.26 -17.38
CA MET A 355 6.37 15.99 -18.28
C MET A 355 5.12 16.71 -17.78
N MET A 356 4.47 17.43 -18.68
CA MET A 356 3.27 18.24 -18.40
C MET A 356 2.36 18.27 -19.63
N ARG A 357 1.05 18.47 -19.42
CA ARG A 357 0.10 18.64 -20.52
C ARG A 357 0.40 19.93 -21.31
N GLU A 358 0.05 19.92 -22.60
CA GLU A 358 0.22 21.10 -23.46
C GLU A 358 -0.56 22.30 -22.89
N GLY A 359 0.14 23.42 -22.70
CA GLY A 359 -0.43 24.67 -22.19
C GLY A 359 -0.36 24.86 -20.67
N MET A 360 0.16 23.88 -19.93
CA MET A 360 0.51 24.06 -18.51
C MET A 360 1.89 24.69 -18.35
N GLU A 361 2.08 25.41 -17.25
CA GLU A 361 3.39 25.86 -16.78
C GLU A 361 3.92 24.89 -15.71
N ALA A 362 5.23 24.89 -15.48
CA ALA A 362 5.85 23.98 -14.51
C ALA A 362 5.25 24.07 -13.09
N GLY A 363 4.91 25.28 -12.66
CA GLY A 363 4.29 25.53 -11.36
C GLY A 363 2.83 25.06 -11.26
N ASP A 364 2.15 24.76 -12.37
CA ASP A 364 0.82 24.13 -12.34
C ASP A 364 0.91 22.62 -12.06
N VAL A 365 2.06 22.01 -12.37
CA VAL A 365 2.34 20.59 -12.11
C VAL A 365 2.96 20.40 -10.74
N LEU A 366 4.05 21.10 -10.46
CA LEU A 366 4.85 20.91 -9.25
C LEU A 366 5.14 22.24 -8.57
N CYS A 367 4.73 22.32 -7.32
CA CYS A 367 4.98 23.42 -6.41
C CYS A 367 5.85 22.95 -5.24
N ILE A 368 6.97 23.62 -5.01
CA ILE A 368 7.93 23.28 -3.96
C ILE A 368 8.16 24.49 -3.05
N ASP A 369 7.73 24.37 -1.80
CA ASP A 369 7.95 25.33 -0.70
C ASP A 369 8.76 24.71 0.46
N ASP A 370 9.73 23.84 0.12
CA ASP A 370 10.66 23.27 1.10
C ASP A 370 12.14 23.39 0.70
N GLY A 371 13.02 22.91 1.59
CA GLY A 371 14.47 23.01 1.46
C GLY A 371 15.14 21.95 0.58
N GLY A 372 14.40 21.02 -0.03
CA GLY A 372 14.96 19.89 -0.78
C GLY A 372 15.81 20.33 -1.98
N SER A 373 16.92 19.64 -2.23
CA SER A 373 17.63 19.80 -3.52
C SER A 373 16.75 19.27 -4.65
N TYR A 374 16.85 19.83 -5.85
CA TYR A 374 15.93 19.55 -6.95
C TYR A 374 16.64 19.37 -8.29
N ARG A 375 16.18 18.39 -9.06
CA ARG A 375 16.52 18.22 -10.46
C ARG A 375 15.31 17.82 -11.29
N MET A 376 15.14 18.48 -12.42
CA MET A 376 14.22 18.08 -13.47
C MET A 376 15.01 17.54 -14.65
N ALA A 377 14.43 16.58 -15.39
CA ALA A 377 14.70 16.51 -16.81
C ALA A 377 13.50 16.14 -17.64
N VAL A 378 13.32 16.88 -18.74
CA VAL A 378 12.24 16.66 -19.70
C VAL A 378 12.57 15.44 -20.56
N ILE A 379 11.89 14.32 -20.35
CA ILE A 379 11.88 13.22 -21.32
C ILE A 379 11.18 13.74 -22.58
N ASP A 380 11.76 13.57 -23.78
CA ASP A 380 11.14 14.08 -25.02
C ASP A 380 9.70 13.57 -25.16
N SER A 381 8.78 14.50 -25.42
CA SER A 381 7.33 14.40 -25.22
C SER A 381 6.57 13.51 -26.22
N ASP A 382 7.25 12.76 -27.07
CA ASP A 382 6.61 11.86 -28.04
C ASP A 382 6.74 10.39 -27.59
N PRO A 383 5.70 9.81 -26.93
CA PRO A 383 5.69 8.41 -26.53
C PRO A 383 5.70 7.42 -27.71
N THR A 384 5.65 7.91 -28.96
CA THR A 384 5.69 7.11 -30.21
C THR A 384 6.95 7.32 -31.04
N SER A 385 7.86 8.21 -30.61
CA SER A 385 9.08 8.53 -31.34
C SER A 385 10.08 7.37 -31.29
N THR A 386 10.57 6.95 -32.47
CA THR A 386 11.57 5.89 -32.64
C THR A 386 13.00 6.43 -32.80
N SER A 387 13.25 7.70 -32.49
CA SER A 387 14.59 8.30 -32.57
C SER A 387 15.37 8.15 -31.25
N ASP A 388 16.39 7.31 -31.33
CA ASP A 388 17.45 6.98 -30.37
C ASP A 388 18.40 8.19 -30.06
N PRO A 389 18.68 8.61 -28.80
CA PRO A 389 17.89 8.61 -27.56
C PRO A 389 17.31 10.02 -27.24
N PRO A 390 16.27 10.14 -26.38
CA PRO A 390 15.65 11.42 -26.03
C PRO A 390 16.47 12.16 -24.95
N PHE A 391 17.43 13.00 -25.33
CA PHE A 391 18.20 13.77 -24.34
C PHE A 391 17.50 15.07 -23.92
N ALA A 392 16.72 14.94 -22.84
CA ALA A 392 16.66 15.79 -21.66
C ALA A 392 17.23 17.22 -21.73
N VAL A 393 16.34 18.20 -21.58
CA VAL A 393 16.71 19.45 -20.90
C VAL A 393 16.77 19.14 -19.41
N GLN A 394 17.98 19.09 -18.86
CA GLN A 394 18.20 19.03 -17.42
C GLN A 394 18.17 20.43 -16.81
N SER A 395 17.53 20.56 -15.65
CA SER A 395 17.56 21.80 -14.89
C SER A 395 17.58 21.50 -13.40
N THR A 396 18.43 22.22 -12.66
CA THR A 396 18.35 22.34 -11.20
C THR A 396 17.81 23.71 -10.80
N ASP A 397 17.36 24.52 -11.76
CA ASP A 397 16.70 25.80 -11.47
C ASP A 397 15.30 25.53 -10.91
N ARG A 398 15.14 25.82 -9.62
CA ARG A 398 13.86 25.68 -8.90
C ARG A 398 12.89 26.83 -9.16
N ALA A 399 13.33 27.94 -9.78
CA ALA A 399 12.50 29.13 -9.92
C ALA A 399 11.12 28.86 -10.58
N PRO A 400 11.00 28.00 -11.62
CA PRO A 400 9.71 27.70 -12.25
C PRO A 400 8.71 26.93 -11.36
N VAL A 401 9.21 26.22 -10.34
CA VAL A 401 8.42 25.36 -9.45
C VAL A 401 8.39 25.87 -7.99
N THR A 402 8.98 27.04 -7.72
CA THR A 402 8.96 27.64 -6.39
C THR A 402 7.68 28.46 -6.23
N CYS A 403 6.78 28.04 -5.35
CA CYS A 403 5.51 28.70 -5.06
C CYS A 403 5.02 28.35 -3.65
N THR A 404 3.92 28.97 -3.22
CA THR A 404 3.36 28.82 -1.85
C THR A 404 1.83 28.76 -1.90
N GLY A 405 1.20 28.07 -0.96
CA GLY A 405 -0.23 28.22 -0.66
C GLY A 405 -1.19 27.39 -1.51
N MET A 406 -0.74 26.22 -2.00
CA MET A 406 -1.59 25.20 -2.62
C MET A 406 -2.00 24.15 -1.59
N THR A 407 -2.94 24.45 -0.70
CA THR A 407 -3.43 23.44 0.25
C THR A 407 -4.52 22.58 -0.40
N ILE A 408 -4.42 21.26 -0.26
CA ILE A 408 -5.42 20.29 -0.65
C ILE A 408 -6.21 19.92 0.61
N ASP A 409 -7.55 20.06 0.56
CA ASP A 409 -8.43 19.67 1.66
C ASP A 409 -9.19 18.40 1.25
N PRO A 410 -8.75 17.21 1.68
CA PRO A 410 -9.48 15.98 1.43
C PRO A 410 -10.82 16.00 2.16
N GLU A 411 -11.88 15.60 1.46
CA GLU A 411 -13.23 15.53 2.03
C GLU A 411 -13.44 14.15 2.68
N PHE A 412 -13.23 14.05 3.99
CA PHE A 412 -13.45 12.82 4.77
C PHE A 412 -14.89 12.63 5.26
#